data_AF-A0A2E9FH62-F1
#
_entry.id   AF-A0A2E9FH62-F1
#
_cell.length_a   1.000
_cell.length_b   1.000
_cell.length_c   1.000
_cell.angle_alpha   90.00
_cell.angle_beta   90.00
_cell.angle_gamma   90.00
#
_symmetry.space_group_name_H-M   'P 1'
#
loop_
_entity.id
_entity.type
_entity.pdbx_description
1 polymer ?
#
loop_
_entity_poly.entity_id
_entity_poly.type
_entity_poly.pdbx_seq_one_letter_code
_entity_poly.pdbx_strand_id
1 'polypeptide(L)'
;MLGKWEGTLTQHSGNVIEASYNFKLLSNGNTIREDLVEDGVEMFTTYSDKDGVLVIKHYCALGTEPMFKVAKLSNNSISFESDPSPGYHKDHHNFVNSISWKLSDKDTLSMKNSIFLDGKIENNKAQIKRVY
;
A
#
# COMPACT_ATOMS: atom_id res chain seq x y z
N MET A 1 -9.72 -4.86 -8.98
CA MET A 1 -8.99 -4.75 -7.70
C MET A 1 -9.91 -4.91 -6.50
N LEU A 2 -11.14 -4.36 -6.53
CA LEU A 2 -12.14 -4.60 -5.47
C LEU A 2 -12.27 -6.09 -5.12
N GLY A 3 -12.54 -6.35 -3.85
CA GLY A 3 -12.59 -7.71 -3.31
C GLY A 3 -11.52 -7.99 -2.26
N LYS A 4 -11.54 -9.22 -1.75
CA LYS A 4 -10.61 -9.70 -0.73
C LYS A 4 -9.50 -10.53 -1.38
N TRP A 5 -8.29 -10.34 -0.87
CA TRP A 5 -7.08 -10.98 -1.33
C TRP A 5 -6.27 -11.49 -0.15
N GLU A 6 -5.69 -12.67 -0.28
CA GLU A 6 -4.90 -13.30 0.79
C GLU A 6 -3.63 -13.95 0.22
N GLY A 7 -2.58 -13.98 1.02
CA GLY A 7 -1.32 -14.60 0.65
C GLY A 7 -0.25 -14.26 1.67
N THR A 8 0.96 -14.00 1.19
CA THR A 8 2.11 -13.73 2.06
C THR A 8 2.87 -12.48 1.64
N LEU A 9 3.48 -11.83 2.64
CA LEU A 9 4.44 -10.75 2.49
C LEU A 9 5.83 -11.26 2.89
N THR A 10 6.80 -11.13 1.99
CA THR A 10 8.23 -11.30 2.30
C THR A 10 8.82 -9.96 2.68
N GLN A 11 9.29 -9.83 3.91
CA GLN A 11 9.94 -8.64 4.44
C GLN A 11 11.39 -8.53 3.98
N HIS A 12 11.99 -7.35 4.12
CA HIS A 12 13.40 -7.12 3.80
C HIS A 12 14.36 -8.09 4.51
N SER A 13 14.02 -8.47 5.75
CA SER A 13 14.76 -9.44 6.56
C SER A 13 14.72 -10.88 6.02
N GLY A 14 13.89 -11.17 5.01
CA GLY A 14 13.61 -12.51 4.52
C GLY A 14 12.50 -13.24 5.30
N ASN A 15 11.98 -12.63 6.37
CA ASN A 15 10.82 -13.15 7.09
C ASN A 15 9.58 -13.18 6.17
N VAL A 16 8.74 -14.19 6.32
CA VAL A 16 7.52 -14.37 5.54
C VAL A 16 6.33 -14.41 6.49
N ILE A 17 5.43 -13.46 6.34
CA ILE A 17 4.23 -13.31 7.16
C ILE A 17 2.97 -13.46 6.32
N GLU A 18 1.86 -13.85 6.97
CA GLU A 18 0.56 -13.82 6.34
C GLU A 18 0.12 -12.38 6.07
N ALA A 19 -0.55 -12.17 4.94
CA ALA A 19 -1.06 -10.88 4.53
C ALA A 19 -2.46 -11.00 3.92
N SER A 20 -3.37 -10.11 4.35
CA SER A 20 -4.73 -9.99 3.81
C SER A 20 -4.99 -8.55 3.40
N TYR A 21 -5.66 -8.36 2.27
CA TYR A 21 -6.03 -7.05 1.73
C TYR A 21 -7.47 -7.08 1.25
N ASN A 22 -8.27 -6.10 1.65
CA ASN A 22 -9.68 -5.98 1.25
C ASN A 22 -9.95 -4.59 0.69
N PHE A 23 -10.17 -4.52 -0.63
CA PHE A 23 -10.45 -3.27 -1.33
C PHE A 23 -11.96 -3.07 -1.46
N LYS A 24 -12.48 -2.05 -0.76
CA LYS A 24 -13.90 -1.69 -0.74
C LYS A 24 -14.13 -0.34 -1.41
N LEU A 25 -15.16 -0.26 -2.25
CA LEU A 25 -15.64 1.00 -2.80
C LEU A 25 -16.65 1.61 -1.82
N LEU A 26 -16.39 2.82 -1.36
CA LEU A 26 -17.15 3.53 -0.32
C LEU A 26 -17.53 4.94 -0.80
N SER A 27 -18.18 5.70 0.08
CA SER A 27 -18.44 7.14 -0.12
C SER A 27 -19.16 7.46 -1.42
N ASN A 28 -20.20 6.67 -1.73
CA ASN A 28 -20.97 6.78 -2.98
C ASN A 28 -20.12 6.59 -4.25
N GLY A 29 -19.07 5.77 -4.19
CA GLY A 29 -18.28 5.40 -5.35
C GLY A 29 -17.03 6.26 -5.62
N ASN A 30 -16.69 7.20 -4.73
CA ASN A 30 -15.56 8.11 -4.94
C ASN A 30 -14.27 7.75 -4.18
N THR A 31 -14.35 6.83 -3.21
CA THR A 31 -13.22 6.43 -2.37
C THR A 31 -13.08 4.92 -2.36
N ILE A 32 -11.88 4.42 -2.61
CA ILE A 32 -11.53 3.03 -2.27
C ILE A 32 -10.83 3.04 -0.91
N ARG A 33 -11.29 2.18 0.00
CA ARG A 33 -10.58 1.86 1.23
C ARG A 33 -10.01 0.45 1.10
N GLU A 34 -8.71 0.35 1.23
CA GLU A 34 -7.98 -0.89 1.42
C GLU A 34 -7.82 -1.10 2.92
N ASP A 35 -8.45 -2.13 3.48
CA ASP A 35 -8.06 -2.65 4.79
C ASP A 35 -7.01 -3.72 4.58
N LEU A 36 -5.89 -3.64 5.30
CA LEU A 36 -4.81 -4.61 5.21
C LEU A 36 -4.43 -5.12 6.59
N VAL A 37 -4.11 -6.41 6.66
CA VAL A 37 -3.63 -7.08 7.87
C VAL A 37 -2.34 -7.79 7.51
N GLU A 38 -1.26 -7.42 8.18
CA GLU A 38 0.07 -8.01 8.01
C GLU A 38 0.56 -8.44 9.39
N ASP A 39 0.86 -9.74 9.57
CA ASP A 39 1.27 -10.33 10.87
C ASP A 39 0.28 -10.02 12.02
N GLY A 40 -1.02 -10.06 11.72
CA GLY A 40 -2.09 -9.76 12.67
C GLY A 40 -2.29 -8.28 13.00
N VAL A 41 -1.48 -7.38 12.44
CA VAL A 41 -1.61 -5.93 12.64
C VAL A 41 -2.49 -5.31 11.56
N GLU A 42 -3.59 -4.68 11.97
CA GLU A 42 -4.50 -4.00 11.07
C GLU A 42 -4.01 -2.59 10.72
N MET A 43 -4.06 -2.26 9.43
CA MET A 43 -3.77 -0.96 8.85
C MET A 43 -4.83 -0.66 7.78
N PHE A 44 -4.85 0.55 7.24
CA PHE A 44 -5.67 0.84 6.07
C PHE A 44 -5.07 1.93 5.18
N THR A 45 -5.46 1.92 3.91
CA THR A 45 -5.10 2.94 2.93
C THR A 45 -6.37 3.46 2.28
N THR A 46 -6.49 4.77 2.11
CA THR A 46 -7.58 5.38 1.34
C THR A 46 -7.05 5.91 0.03
N TYR A 47 -7.81 5.68 -1.04
CA TYR A 47 -7.58 6.18 -2.38
C TYR A 47 -8.82 7.00 -2.75
N SER A 48 -8.67 8.31 -2.97
CA SER A 48 -9.80 9.19 -3.29
C SER A 48 -9.45 10.14 -4.41
N ASP A 49 -10.45 10.49 -5.24
CA ASP A 49 -10.31 11.56 -6.21
C ASP A 49 -10.52 12.92 -5.54
N LYS A 50 -9.59 13.84 -5.77
CA LYS A 50 -9.72 15.25 -5.41
C LYS A 50 -9.48 16.07 -6.66
N ASP A 51 -10.56 16.55 -7.27
CA ASP A 51 -10.54 17.38 -8.47
C ASP A 51 -9.77 16.74 -9.64
N GLY A 52 -9.97 15.43 -9.86
CA GLY A 52 -9.27 14.66 -10.90
C GLY A 52 -7.86 14.20 -10.51
N VAL A 53 -7.42 14.48 -9.28
CA VAL A 53 -6.13 14.05 -8.74
C VAL A 53 -6.34 12.94 -7.73
N LEU A 54 -5.73 11.78 -7.97
CA LEU A 54 -5.74 10.69 -7.01
C LEU A 54 -4.91 11.04 -5.77
N VAL A 55 -5.58 11.15 -4.63
CA VAL A 55 -4.99 11.37 -3.30
C VAL A 55 -5.01 10.06 -2.53
N ILE A 56 -3.84 9.67 -2.01
CA ILE A 56 -3.65 8.40 -1.33
C ILE A 56 -3.08 8.68 0.04
N LYS A 57 -3.67 8.08 1.08
CA LYS A 57 -3.21 8.20 2.46
C LYS A 57 -3.19 6.82 3.10
N HIS A 58 -2.04 6.43 3.63
CA HIS A 58 -1.86 5.16 4.34
C HIS A 58 -1.78 5.42 5.84
N TYR A 59 -2.46 4.60 6.62
CA TYR A 59 -2.51 4.67 8.08
C TYR A 59 -1.72 3.47 8.61
N CYS A 60 -0.45 3.73 8.95
CA CYS A 60 0.55 2.70 9.17
C CYS A 60 0.59 2.24 10.63
N ALA A 61 0.99 0.97 10.84
CA ALA A 61 1.31 0.43 12.16
C ALA A 61 2.44 1.19 12.88
N LEU A 62 3.29 1.91 12.13
CA LEU A 62 4.37 2.74 12.67
C LEU A 62 3.87 4.05 13.31
N GLY A 63 2.55 4.30 13.34
CA GLY A 63 1.97 5.54 13.85
C GLY A 63 2.12 6.74 12.91
N THR A 64 2.58 6.51 11.68
CA THR A 64 2.66 7.53 10.62
C THR A 64 1.53 7.39 9.61
N GLU A 65 1.20 8.51 8.99
CA GLU A 65 0.11 8.62 8.03
C GLU A 65 0.59 9.15 6.66
N PRO A 66 1.55 8.48 5.99
CA PRO A 66 2.13 9.01 4.76
C PRO A 66 1.07 9.17 3.66
N MET A 67 1.21 10.24 2.90
CA MET A 67 0.45 10.47 1.68
C MET A 67 1.29 10.11 0.47
N PHE A 68 0.65 9.79 -0.66
CA PHE A 68 1.36 9.43 -1.88
C PHE A 68 0.79 10.13 -3.11
N LYS A 69 1.65 10.26 -4.12
CA LYS A 69 1.30 10.66 -5.49
C LYS A 69 1.52 9.49 -6.44
N VAL A 70 0.78 9.48 -7.55
CA VAL A 70 1.01 8.51 -8.63
C VAL A 70 2.37 8.78 -9.26
N ALA A 71 3.25 7.79 -9.21
CA ALA A 71 4.57 7.84 -9.82
C ALA A 71 4.57 7.22 -11.22
N LYS A 72 3.91 6.06 -11.39
CA LYS A 72 3.75 5.39 -12.70
C LYS A 72 2.41 4.69 -12.79
N LEU A 73 1.88 4.66 -14.00
CA LEU A 73 0.64 3.95 -14.35
C LEU A 73 0.83 3.18 -15.65
N SER A 74 0.36 1.95 -15.69
CA SER A 74 0.27 1.12 -16.88
C SER A 74 -1.04 0.33 -16.88
N ASN A 75 -1.29 -0.45 -17.94
CA ASN A 75 -2.51 -1.24 -18.07
C ASN A 75 -2.72 -2.25 -16.93
N ASN A 76 -1.65 -2.73 -16.28
CA ASN A 76 -1.73 -3.74 -15.23
C ASN A 76 -0.92 -3.39 -13.97
N SER A 77 -0.40 -2.18 -13.85
CA SER A 77 0.37 -1.77 -12.68
C SER A 77 0.17 -0.30 -12.33
N ILE A 78 0.21 0.00 -11.04
CA ILE A 78 0.26 1.36 -10.53
C ILE A 78 1.31 1.45 -9.43
N SER A 79 2.08 2.53 -9.40
CA SER A 79 3.05 2.79 -8.34
C SER A 79 2.90 4.19 -7.79
N PHE A 80 3.16 4.31 -6.50
CA PHE A 80 3.01 5.52 -5.73
C PHE A 80 4.31 5.84 -5.00
N GLU A 81 4.63 7.12 -4.91
CA GLU A 81 5.77 7.65 -4.17
C GLU A 81 5.29 8.64 -3.12
N SER A 82 6.03 8.73 -2.02
CA SER A 82 5.68 9.58 -0.89
C SER A 82 5.52 11.04 -1.29
N ASP A 83 4.42 11.63 -0.85
CA ASP A 83 4.20 13.08 -0.89
C ASP A 83 4.93 13.69 0.31
N PRO A 84 5.80 14.69 0.12
CA PRO A 84 6.47 15.35 1.24
C PRO A 84 5.55 16.24 2.09
N SER A 85 4.33 16.54 1.63
CA SER A 85 3.40 17.50 2.28
C SER A 85 3.06 17.17 3.74
N PRO A 86 2.89 15.90 4.17
CA PRO A 86 2.71 15.55 5.58
C PRO A 86 3.93 15.82 6.48
N GLY A 87 5.08 16.19 5.90
CA GLY A 87 6.29 16.58 6.65
C GLY A 87 7.18 15.42 7.10
N TYR A 88 6.99 14.21 6.56
CA TYR A 88 7.87 13.09 6.87
C TYR A 88 9.24 13.23 6.21
N HIS A 89 10.28 12.80 6.94
CA HIS A 89 11.67 12.91 6.53
C HIS A 89 12.42 11.67 6.98
N LYS A 90 13.16 11.03 6.08
CA LYS A 90 13.80 9.72 6.29
C LYS A 90 14.73 9.67 7.52
N ASP A 91 15.36 10.79 7.85
CA ASP A 91 16.33 10.86 8.95
C ASP A 91 15.67 11.10 10.32
N HIS A 92 14.34 11.33 10.35
CA HIS A 92 13.60 11.68 11.57
C HIS A 92 12.36 10.81 11.80
N HIS A 93 11.88 10.13 10.75
CA HIS A 93 10.60 9.45 10.77
C HIS A 93 10.69 8.10 10.09
N ASN A 94 9.92 7.15 10.63
CA ASN A 94 9.74 5.82 10.07
C ASN A 94 8.40 5.78 9.32
N PHE A 95 8.44 5.64 7.99
CA PHE A 95 7.25 5.74 7.16
C PHE A 95 7.37 4.96 5.86
N VAL A 96 6.23 4.54 5.33
CA VAL A 96 6.15 3.93 4.00
C VAL A 96 6.46 4.99 2.95
N ASN A 97 7.51 4.74 2.16
CA ASN A 97 8.02 5.66 1.16
C ASN A 97 7.39 5.42 -0.23
N SER A 98 7.10 4.16 -0.58
CA SER A 98 6.47 3.84 -1.85
C SER A 98 5.64 2.58 -1.73
N ILE A 99 4.59 2.49 -2.56
CA ILE A 99 3.74 1.31 -2.69
C ILE A 99 3.50 1.09 -4.18
N SER A 100 3.54 -0.15 -4.64
CA SER A 100 3.22 -0.50 -6.01
C SER A 100 2.39 -1.78 -6.07
N TRP A 101 1.43 -1.77 -6.98
CA TRP A 101 0.54 -2.88 -7.26
C TRP A 101 0.74 -3.32 -8.69
N LYS A 102 0.84 -4.63 -8.90
CA LYS A 102 0.88 -5.23 -10.24
C LYS A 102 -0.05 -6.43 -10.30
N LEU A 103 -1.01 -6.36 -11.21
CA LEU A 103 -1.89 -7.45 -11.55
C LEU A 103 -1.16 -8.39 -12.52
N SER A 104 -0.84 -9.59 -12.06
CA SER A 104 -0.16 -10.60 -12.88
C SER A 104 -1.17 -11.36 -13.76
N ASP A 105 -2.34 -11.63 -13.21
CA ASP A 105 -3.51 -12.19 -13.88
C ASP A 105 -4.78 -11.76 -13.12
N LYS A 106 -5.97 -12.22 -13.53
CA LYS A 106 -7.25 -11.78 -12.93
C LYS A 106 -7.38 -12.04 -11.42
N ASP A 107 -6.66 -13.04 -10.90
CA ASP A 107 -6.74 -13.53 -9.53
C ASP A 107 -5.41 -13.45 -8.77
N THR A 108 -4.32 -12.97 -9.40
CA THR A 108 -3.01 -12.81 -8.75
C THR A 108 -2.57 -11.34 -8.75
N LEU A 109 -2.44 -10.78 -7.54
CA LEU A 109 -1.95 -9.43 -7.30
C LEU A 109 -0.58 -9.50 -6.60
N SER A 110 0.35 -8.66 -7.04
CA SER A 110 1.64 -8.48 -6.39
C SER A 110 1.75 -7.07 -5.85
N MET A 111 2.19 -6.96 -4.60
CA MET A 111 2.50 -5.69 -3.95
C MET A 111 4.00 -5.59 -3.77
N LYS A 112 4.56 -4.38 -3.92
CA LYS A 112 5.88 -4.06 -3.37
C LYS A 112 5.79 -2.72 -2.66
N ASN A 113 6.39 -2.62 -1.50
CA ASN A 113 6.56 -1.34 -0.81
C ASN A 113 8.03 -1.12 -0.45
N SER A 114 8.35 0.15 -0.21
CA SER A 114 9.58 0.54 0.48
C SER A 114 9.23 1.33 1.73
N ILE A 115 10.00 1.13 2.79
CA ILE A 115 9.80 1.77 4.09
C ILE A 115 11.12 2.41 4.49
N PHE A 116 11.09 3.67 4.92
CA PHE A 116 12.20 4.25 5.65
C PHE A 116 12.09 3.82 7.12
N LEU A 117 13.14 3.17 7.62
CA LEU A 117 13.32 2.74 9.00
C LEU A 117 14.70 3.20 9.47
N ASP A 118 14.72 4.13 10.42
CA ASP A 118 15.93 4.72 11.01
C ASP A 118 16.94 5.21 9.95
N GLY A 119 16.43 5.95 8.94
CA GLY A 119 17.23 6.48 7.84
C GLY A 119 17.61 5.48 6.74
N LYS A 120 17.30 4.19 6.91
CA LYS A 120 17.58 3.13 5.93
C LYS A 120 16.31 2.73 5.19
N ILE A 121 16.46 2.25 3.96
CA ILE A 121 15.35 1.78 3.15
C ILE A 121 15.23 0.26 3.23
N GLU A 122 14.05 -0.20 3.61
CA GLU A 122 13.67 -1.61 3.59
C GLU A 122 12.64 -1.84 2.48
N ASN A 123 12.71 -3.00 1.82
CA ASN A 123 11.82 -3.34 0.72
C ASN A 123 11.12 -4.66 1.01
N ASN A 124 9.80 -4.66 0.86
CA ASN A 124 9.00 -5.87 1.03
C ASN A 124 8.21 -6.17 -0.24
N LYS A 125 7.75 -7.41 -0.36
CA LYS A 125 6.96 -7.87 -1.50
C LYS A 125 5.87 -8.81 -1.04
N ALA A 126 4.63 -8.55 -1.42
CA ALA A 126 3.53 -9.48 -1.24
C ALA A 126 3.15 -10.17 -2.55
N GLN A 127 2.69 -11.40 -2.44
CA GLN A 127 1.98 -12.09 -3.51
C GLN A 127 0.69 -12.67 -2.94
N ILE A 128 -0.43 -12.16 -3.44
CA ILE A 128 -1.76 -12.42 -2.89
C ILE A 128 -2.72 -12.86 -4.01
N LYS A 129 -3.64 -13.74 -3.65
CA LYS A 129 -4.65 -14.30 -4.54
C LYS A 129 -6.04 -13.82 -4.16
N ARG A 130 -6.90 -13.64 -5.17
CA ARG A 130 -8.30 -13.26 -4.97
C ARG A 130 -9.04 -14.36 -4.22
N VAL A 131 -9.81 -13.95 -3.23
CA VAL A 131 -10.77 -14.78 -2.49
C VAL A 131 -12.18 -14.56 -3.04
N TYR A 132 -12.58 -13.29 -3.18
CA TYR A 132 -13.83 -12.85 -3.81
C TYR A 132 -13.67 -11.44 -4.39
#